data_AF-A0A7S7EQK5-F1
#
_entry.id   AF-A0A7S7EQK5-F1
#
_cell.length_a   1.000
_cell.length_b   1.000
_cell.length_c   1.000
_cell.angle_alpha   90.00
_cell.angle_beta   90.00
_cell.angle_gamma   90.00
#
_symmetry.space_group_name_H-M   'P 1'
#
loop_
_entity.id
_entity.type
_entity.pdbx_description
1 polymer ?
#
loop_
_entity_poly.entity_id
_entity_poly.type
_entity_poly.pdbx_seq_one_letter_code
_entity_poly.pdbx_strand_id
1 'polypeptide(L)'
;MSLFEQWQDLIDHQTDETFGAFWEKYSSTEKRIYSGILENYKEKVTGSFQELAEKYEADPVIFMGFLDGISSSLNQELDFKSFDEESQIELDIDYNKLFFNMLEAKADYLYTLPQWEQILTEEERQEITKTHKKSKTVVKDKEPGRNDPCPCGSGKKYKKCCGAN
;
A
#
# COMPACT_ATOMS: atom_id res chain seq x y z
N MET A 1 8.40 26.15 1.81
CA MET A 1 7.51 24.99 1.92
C MET A 1 8.38 23.77 1.81
N SER A 2 8.27 22.84 2.75
CA SER A 2 8.99 21.56 2.64
C SER A 2 8.51 20.79 1.40
N LEU A 3 9.29 19.82 0.95
CA LEU A 3 8.88 18.95 -0.16
C LEU A 3 7.59 18.18 0.18
N PHE A 4 7.41 17.81 1.45
CA PHE A 4 6.20 17.18 1.93
C PHE A 4 4.98 18.12 1.87
N GLU A 5 5.12 19.38 2.29
CA GLU A 5 4.05 20.37 2.18
C GLU A 5 3.66 20.62 0.72
N GLN A 6 4.65 20.69 -0.19
CA GLN A 6 4.41 20.84 -1.62
C GLN A 6 3.68 19.63 -2.22
N TRP A 7 3.99 18.42 -1.75
CA TRP A 7 3.31 17.20 -2.16
C TRP A 7 1.84 17.18 -1.70
N GLN A 8 1.58 17.53 -0.44
CA GLN A 8 0.22 17.62 0.09
C GLN A 8 -0.60 18.68 -0.67
N ASP A 9 -0.02 19.87 -0.87
CA ASP A 9 -0.65 20.95 -1.62
C ASP A 9 -0.99 20.50 -3.06
N LEU A 10 -0.07 19.79 -3.70
CA LEU A 10 -0.26 19.28 -5.06
C LEU A 10 -1.40 18.29 -5.15
N ILE A 11 -1.58 17.39 -4.18
CA ILE A 11 -2.71 16.45 -4.15
C ILE A 11 -4.02 17.17 -3.83
N ASP A 12 -4.03 18.01 -2.80
CA ASP A 12 -5.23 18.67 -2.29
C ASP A 12 -5.86 19.61 -3.32
N HIS A 13 -5.06 20.16 -4.23
CA HIS A 13 -5.51 21.03 -5.32
C HIS A 13 -5.88 20.29 -6.61
N GLN A 14 -5.78 18.95 -6.68
CA GLN A 14 -6.23 18.22 -7.86
C GLN A 14 -7.76 18.26 -7.99
N THR A 15 -8.23 18.54 -9.20
CA THR A 15 -9.64 18.42 -9.58
C THR A 15 -9.85 17.15 -10.39
N ASP A 16 -11.11 16.71 -10.56
CA ASP A 16 -11.43 15.57 -11.42
C ASP A 16 -10.86 15.70 -12.85
N GLU A 17 -10.71 16.95 -13.34
CA GLU A 17 -10.16 17.23 -14.67
C GLU A 17 -8.63 17.13 -14.74
N THR A 18 -7.92 17.55 -13.69
CA THR A 18 -6.45 17.51 -13.65
C THR A 18 -5.92 16.17 -13.13
N PHE A 19 -6.72 15.45 -12.35
CA PHE A 19 -6.34 14.19 -11.71
C PHE A 19 -5.87 13.14 -12.71
N GLY A 20 -6.51 13.03 -13.89
CA GLY A 20 -6.10 12.05 -14.90
C GLY A 20 -4.66 12.25 -15.39
N ALA A 21 -4.31 13.48 -15.77
CA ALA A 21 -2.97 13.82 -16.24
C ALA A 21 -1.92 13.75 -15.12
N PHE A 22 -2.30 14.21 -13.92
CA PHE A 22 -1.45 14.07 -12.73
C PHE A 22 -1.17 12.60 -12.42
N TRP A 23 -2.21 11.75 -12.38
CA TRP A 23 -2.09 10.33 -12.07
C TRP A 23 -1.26 9.61 -13.13
N GLU A 24 -1.40 9.92 -14.41
CA GLU A 24 -0.56 9.37 -15.47
C GLU A 24 0.93 9.70 -15.23
N LYS A 25 1.25 10.96 -14.90
CA LYS A 25 2.62 11.38 -14.59
C LYS A 25 3.14 10.71 -13.31
N TYR A 26 2.34 10.67 -12.25
CA TYR A 26 2.70 10.05 -10.97
C TYR A 26 2.93 8.55 -11.13
N SER A 27 1.93 7.80 -11.64
CA SER A 27 2.00 6.35 -11.78
C SER A 27 3.09 5.88 -12.73
N SER A 28 3.38 6.63 -13.81
CA SER A 28 4.49 6.30 -14.72
C SER A 28 5.86 6.51 -14.06
N THR A 29 6.01 7.56 -13.25
CA THR A 29 7.23 7.82 -12.47
C THR A 29 7.41 6.76 -11.39
N GLU A 30 6.36 6.50 -10.61
CA GLU A 30 6.35 5.50 -9.55
C GLU A 30 6.64 4.10 -10.08
N LYS A 31 6.04 3.72 -11.21
CA LYS A 31 6.35 2.46 -11.89
C LYS A 31 7.82 2.35 -12.28
N ARG A 32 8.45 3.43 -12.74
CA ARG A 32 9.88 3.46 -13.09
C ARG A 32 10.76 3.27 -11.85
N ILE A 33 10.42 3.97 -10.76
CA ILE A 33 11.11 3.84 -9.48
C ILE A 33 11.04 2.40 -8.99
N TYR A 34 9.83 1.84 -8.84
CA TYR A 34 9.67 0.46 -8.39
C TYR A 34 10.31 -0.55 -9.34
N SER A 35 10.20 -0.38 -10.66
CA SER A 35 10.88 -1.25 -11.63
C SER A 35 12.39 -1.33 -11.35
N GLY A 36 13.05 -0.18 -11.17
CA GLY A 36 14.48 -0.13 -10.90
C GLY A 36 14.87 -0.66 -9.50
N ILE A 37 14.01 -0.46 -8.51
CA ILE A 37 14.20 -1.02 -7.15
C ILE A 37 14.06 -2.54 -7.17
N LEU A 38 13.01 -3.07 -7.81
CA LEU A 38 12.74 -4.51 -7.88
C LEU A 38 13.80 -5.23 -8.73
N GLU A 39 14.31 -4.61 -9.79
CA GLU A 39 15.43 -5.16 -10.58
C GLU A 39 16.70 -5.34 -9.73
N ASN A 40 16.94 -4.43 -8.78
CA ASN A 40 18.10 -4.47 -7.89
C ASN A 40 17.71 -4.83 -6.45
N TYR A 41 16.73 -5.73 -6.27
CA TYR A 41 16.15 -6.04 -4.96
C TYR A 41 17.15 -6.56 -3.90
N LYS A 42 18.31 -7.03 -4.34
CA LYS A 42 19.39 -7.51 -3.46
C LYS A 42 20.21 -6.37 -2.86
N GLU A 43 20.20 -5.21 -3.50
CA GLU A 43 20.93 -4.03 -3.05
C GLU A 43 19.98 -3.09 -2.32
N LYS A 44 20.38 -2.65 -1.13
CA LYS A 44 19.64 -1.62 -0.40
C LYS A 44 19.74 -0.30 -1.15
N VAL A 45 18.61 0.36 -1.34
CA VAL A 45 18.59 1.70 -1.93
C VAL A 45 19.07 2.68 -0.86
N THR A 46 20.28 3.20 -1.06
CA THR A 46 20.93 4.17 -0.19
C THR A 46 21.41 5.37 -1.01
N GLY A 47 21.28 6.56 -0.46
CA GLY A 47 21.74 7.81 -1.09
C GLY A 47 21.06 9.03 -0.49
N SER A 48 21.46 10.22 -0.94
CA SER A 48 20.72 11.44 -0.61
C SER A 48 19.37 11.49 -1.34
N PHE A 49 18.43 12.26 -0.79
CA PHE A 49 17.13 12.49 -1.43
C PHE A 49 17.29 12.95 -2.89
N GLN A 50 18.15 13.94 -3.12
CA GLN A 50 18.38 14.48 -4.47
C GLN A 50 18.99 13.44 -5.41
N GLU A 51 20.00 12.70 -4.97
CA GLU A 51 20.62 11.65 -5.79
C GLU A 51 19.61 10.57 -6.20
N LEU A 52 18.72 10.16 -5.29
CA LEU A 52 17.70 9.18 -5.60
C LEU A 52 16.63 9.74 -6.54
N ALA A 53 16.18 10.97 -6.33
CA ALA A 53 15.24 11.62 -7.23
C ALA A 53 15.80 11.74 -8.65
N GLU A 54 17.06 12.17 -8.79
CA GLU A 54 17.75 12.26 -10.09
C GLU A 54 17.98 10.88 -10.72
N LYS A 55 18.39 9.88 -9.92
CA LYS A 55 18.63 8.50 -10.39
C LYS A 55 17.42 7.89 -11.09
N TYR A 56 16.22 8.17 -10.59
CA TYR A 56 14.97 7.67 -11.15
C TYR A 56 14.26 8.66 -12.07
N GLU A 57 14.89 9.79 -12.39
CA GLU A 57 14.31 10.89 -13.16
C GLU A 57 12.94 11.34 -12.62
N ALA A 58 12.82 11.34 -11.29
CA ALA A 58 11.60 11.70 -10.60
C ALA A 58 11.66 13.18 -10.19
N ASP A 59 10.53 13.87 -10.36
CA ASP A 59 10.35 15.20 -9.80
C ASP A 59 10.42 15.13 -8.26
N PRO A 60 11.14 16.03 -7.56
CA PRO A 60 11.29 15.99 -6.10
C PRO A 60 9.96 15.88 -5.34
N VAL A 61 8.91 16.56 -5.81
CA VAL A 61 7.60 16.53 -5.16
C VAL A 61 6.90 15.18 -5.37
N ILE A 62 7.02 14.62 -6.58
CA ILE A 62 6.49 13.28 -6.90
C ILE A 62 7.26 12.18 -6.17
N PHE A 63 8.58 12.34 -6.06
CA PHE A 63 9.44 11.41 -5.32
C PHE A 63 9.09 11.40 -3.83
N MET A 64 8.75 12.55 -3.26
CA MET A 64 8.23 12.63 -1.89
C MET A 64 6.93 11.84 -1.72
N GLY A 65 6.03 11.87 -2.71
CA GLY A 65 4.83 11.04 -2.72
C GLY A 65 5.13 9.54 -2.77
N PHE A 66 6.11 9.14 -3.55
CA PHE A 66 6.61 7.76 -3.54
C PHE A 66 7.15 7.35 -2.16
N LEU A 67 7.95 8.22 -1.51
CA LEU A 67 8.47 7.96 -0.16
C LEU A 67 7.35 7.80 0.87
N ASP A 68 6.30 8.62 0.77
CA ASP A 68 5.11 8.52 1.60
C ASP A 68 4.39 7.18 1.41
N GLY A 69 4.20 6.75 0.16
CA GLY A 69 3.60 5.45 -0.15
C GLY A 69 4.43 4.26 0.32
N ILE A 70 5.73 4.25 0.03
CA ILE A 70 6.63 3.14 0.37
C ILE A 70 6.90 3.03 1.87
N SER A 71 6.78 4.12 2.63
CA SER A 71 7.04 4.15 4.07
C SER A 71 6.29 3.07 4.85
N SER A 72 5.04 2.81 4.46
CA SER A 72 4.19 1.77 5.02
C SER A 72 4.75 0.36 4.83
N SER A 73 5.65 0.17 3.87
CA SER A 73 6.24 -1.10 3.44
C SER A 73 7.69 -1.28 3.88
N LEU A 74 8.26 -0.31 4.60
CA LEU A 74 9.61 -0.41 5.15
C LEU A 74 9.60 -1.21 6.47
N ASN A 75 10.74 -1.85 6.76
CA ASN A 75 10.99 -2.50 8.06
C ASN A 75 11.25 -1.48 9.18
N GLN A 76 11.73 -0.29 8.81
CA GLN A 76 12.06 0.80 9.72
C GLN A 76 11.18 2.00 9.40
N GLU A 77 10.60 2.61 10.44
CA GLU A 77 9.87 3.87 10.29
C GLU A 77 10.87 5.00 10.01
N LEU A 78 10.72 5.65 8.86
CA LEU A 78 11.48 6.84 8.47
C LEU A 78 10.57 8.06 8.54
N ASP A 79 11.03 9.12 9.21
CA ASP A 79 10.30 10.40 9.24
C ASP A 79 10.72 11.29 8.06
N PHE A 80 10.31 10.91 6.85
CA PHE A 80 10.63 11.63 5.61
C PHE A 80 9.93 12.99 5.49
N LYS A 81 8.94 13.29 6.35
CA LYS A 81 8.26 14.59 6.37
C LYS A 81 9.20 15.73 6.76
N SER A 82 10.24 15.39 7.51
CA SER A 82 11.26 16.30 7.99
C SER A 82 12.51 16.31 7.10
N PHE A 83 12.52 15.58 5.98
CA PHE A 83 13.70 15.48 5.12
C PHE A 83 13.84 16.68 4.17
N ASP A 84 15.08 17.09 4.00
CA ASP A 84 15.55 18.06 3.02
C ASP A 84 16.28 17.36 1.86
N GLU A 85 16.64 18.10 0.81
CA GLU A 85 17.29 17.58 -0.42
C GLU A 85 18.61 16.82 -0.16
N GLU A 86 19.33 17.18 0.90
CA GLU A 86 20.60 16.56 1.29
C GLU A 86 20.45 15.40 2.29
N SER A 87 19.22 15.10 2.74
CA SER A 87 18.97 14.06 3.73
C SER A 87 19.31 12.68 3.18
N GLN A 88 20.02 11.87 3.97
CA GLN A 88 20.39 10.50 3.63
C GLN A 88 19.22 9.56 3.87
N ILE A 89 18.91 8.74 2.86
CA ILE A 89 17.79 7.80 2.86
C ILE A 89 18.36 6.40 2.72
N GLU A 90 17.94 5.50 3.60
CA GLU A 90 18.13 4.05 3.46
C GLU A 90 16.76 3.39 3.40
N LEU A 91 16.40 2.80 2.25
CA LEU A 91 15.14 2.09 2.09
C LEU A 91 15.37 0.60 2.36
N ASP A 92 15.00 0.15 3.56
CA ASP A 92 14.93 -1.27 3.90
C ASP A 92 13.50 -1.79 3.66
N ILE A 93 13.28 -2.30 2.45
CA ILE A 93 11.95 -2.65 1.92
C ILE A 93 11.62 -4.11 2.26
N ASP A 94 10.47 -4.34 2.88
CA ASP A 94 9.89 -5.69 2.98
C ASP A 94 9.03 -5.96 1.74
N TYR A 95 9.51 -6.85 0.87
CA TYR A 95 8.83 -7.20 -0.39
C TYR A 95 7.47 -7.86 -0.18
N ASN A 96 7.28 -8.65 0.88
CA ASN A 96 5.99 -9.28 1.17
C ASN A 96 4.97 -8.22 1.61
N LYS A 97 5.39 -7.32 2.50
CA LYS A 97 4.58 -6.20 2.98
C LYS A 97 4.27 -5.22 1.86
N LEU A 98 5.28 -4.90 1.02
CA LEU A 98 5.14 -4.04 -0.14
C LEU A 98 4.10 -4.60 -1.12
N PHE A 99 4.20 -5.89 -1.47
CA PHE A 99 3.23 -6.53 -2.36
C PHE A 99 1.81 -6.51 -1.77
N PHE A 100 1.66 -6.76 -0.47
CA PHE A 100 0.38 -6.67 0.23
C PHE A 100 -0.21 -5.24 0.16
N ASN A 101 0.60 -4.22 0.45
CA ASN A 101 0.16 -2.82 0.43
C ASN A 101 -0.22 -2.38 -1.00
N MET A 102 0.49 -2.85 -2.03
CA MET A 102 0.12 -2.61 -3.43
C MET A 102 -1.24 -3.23 -3.79
N LEU A 103 -1.54 -4.43 -3.27
CA LEU A 103 -2.87 -5.04 -3.42
C LEU A 103 -3.96 -4.24 -2.69
N GLU A 104 -3.64 -3.74 -1.50
CA GLU A 104 -4.57 -2.94 -0.70
C GLU A 104 -4.91 -1.61 -1.38
N ALA A 105 -3.89 -0.93 -1.92
CA ALA A 105 -3.99 0.30 -2.70
C ALA A 105 -4.57 0.09 -4.11
N LYS A 106 -4.80 -1.16 -4.54
CA LYS A 106 -5.24 -1.53 -5.90
C LYS A 106 -4.29 -0.99 -6.98
N ALA A 107 -2.99 -1.01 -6.71
CA ALA A 107 -1.96 -0.53 -7.63
C ALA A 107 -1.63 -1.60 -8.68
N ASP A 108 -2.59 -1.90 -9.57
CA ASP A 108 -2.49 -2.98 -10.57
C ASP A 108 -1.23 -2.86 -11.43
N TYR A 109 -0.78 -1.64 -11.72
CA TYR A 109 0.40 -1.35 -12.52
C TYR A 109 1.74 -1.63 -11.82
N LEU A 110 1.75 -1.87 -10.50
CA LEU A 110 2.95 -2.16 -9.70
C LEU A 110 3.05 -3.63 -9.32
N TYR A 111 1.98 -4.24 -8.81
CA TYR A 111 2.04 -5.64 -8.37
C TYR A 111 2.00 -6.65 -9.54
N THR A 112 1.70 -6.20 -10.77
CA THR A 112 1.76 -7.02 -12.00
C THR A 112 3.11 -6.96 -12.71
N LEU A 113 4.08 -6.24 -12.15
CA LEU A 113 5.41 -6.12 -12.72
C LEU A 113 6.12 -7.48 -12.81
N PRO A 114 6.76 -7.84 -13.94
CA PRO A 114 7.44 -9.13 -14.11
C PRO A 114 8.65 -9.27 -13.17
N GLN A 115 9.22 -8.17 -12.70
CA GLN A 115 10.32 -8.16 -11.73
C GLN A 115 9.98 -8.93 -10.45
N TRP A 116 8.70 -8.98 -10.06
CA TRP A 116 8.25 -9.74 -8.88
C TRP A 116 8.56 -11.23 -8.97
N GLU A 117 8.62 -11.80 -10.18
CA GLU A 117 8.94 -13.23 -10.37
C GLU A 117 10.33 -13.61 -9.87
N GLN A 118 11.25 -12.64 -9.78
CA GLN A 118 12.62 -12.85 -9.31
C GLN A 118 12.76 -12.68 -7.79
N ILE A 119 11.74 -12.10 -7.14
CA ILE A 119 11.74 -11.69 -5.73
C ILE A 119 10.83 -12.62 -4.92
N LEU A 120 9.58 -12.76 -5.38
CA LEU A 120 8.55 -13.58 -4.77
C LEU A 120 8.16 -14.68 -5.75
N THR A 121 8.18 -15.90 -5.25
CA THR A 121 7.65 -17.05 -5.97
C THR A 121 6.15 -16.90 -6.22
N GLU A 122 5.64 -17.64 -7.19
CA GLU A 122 4.21 -17.67 -7.47
C GLU A 122 3.39 -18.10 -6.24
N GLU A 123 3.91 -19.04 -5.45
CA GLU A 123 3.26 -19.52 -4.23
C GLU A 123 3.15 -18.41 -3.17
N GLU A 124 4.22 -17.65 -2.95
CA GLU A 124 4.23 -16.51 -2.02
C GLU A 124 3.23 -15.43 -2.44
N ARG A 125 3.21 -15.07 -3.74
CA ARG A 125 2.25 -14.08 -4.26
C ARG A 125 0.80 -14.54 -4.08
N GLN A 126 0.53 -15.83 -4.30
CA GLN A 126 -0.79 -16.41 -4.07
C GLN A 126 -1.17 -16.41 -2.60
N GLU A 127 -0.23 -16.72 -1.70
CA GLU A 127 -0.46 -16.69 -0.26
C GLU A 127 -0.78 -15.27 0.23
N ILE A 128 0.00 -14.27 -0.17
CA ILE A 128 -0.24 -12.86 0.17
C ILE A 128 -1.61 -12.42 -0.34
N THR A 129 -1.94 -12.75 -1.60
CA THR A 129 -3.25 -12.44 -2.20
C THR A 129 -4.39 -13.09 -1.43
N LYS A 130 -4.23 -14.35 -1.01
CA LYS A 130 -5.23 -15.08 -0.21
C LYS A 130 -5.40 -14.44 1.17
N THR A 131 -4.30 -14.04 1.80
CA THR A 131 -4.31 -13.34 3.10
C THR A 131 -5.01 -11.99 3.00
N HIS A 132 -4.71 -11.19 1.97
CA HIS A 132 -5.40 -9.94 1.68
C HIS A 132 -6.91 -10.13 1.42
N LYS A 133 -7.30 -11.16 0.66
CA LYS A 133 -8.73 -11.49 0.48
C LYS A 133 -9.41 -11.89 1.78
N LYS A 134 -8.70 -12.67 2.62
CA LYS A 134 -9.20 -13.10 3.93
C LYS A 134 -9.38 -11.90 4.88
N SER A 135 -8.46 -10.93 4.88
CA SER A 135 -8.59 -9.74 5.73
C SER A 135 -9.79 -8.87 5.34
N LYS A 136 -10.17 -8.81 4.06
CA LYS A 136 -11.38 -8.08 3.61
C LYS A 136 -12.68 -8.87 3.75
N THR A 137 -12.62 -10.17 3.97
CA THR A 137 -13.84 -10.99 4.08
C THR A 137 -14.41 -10.86 5.49
N VAL A 138 -15.57 -10.19 5.60
CA VAL A 138 -16.35 -10.18 6.85
C VAL A 138 -16.89 -11.59 7.07
N VAL A 139 -16.37 -12.28 8.09
CA VAL A 139 -16.92 -13.57 8.51
C VAL A 139 -18.26 -13.30 9.18
N LYS A 140 -19.35 -13.56 8.47
CA LYS A 140 -20.68 -13.53 9.07
C LYS A 140 -20.77 -14.70 10.04
N ASP A 141 -20.94 -14.40 11.33
CA ASP A 141 -21.26 -15.42 12.33
C ASP A 141 -22.49 -16.22 11.88
N LYS A 142 -22.47 -17.53 12.14
CA LYS A 142 -23.62 -18.38 11.86
C LYS A 142 -24.81 -17.82 12.62
N GLU A 143 -25.86 -17.44 11.88
CA GLU A 143 -27.11 -17.07 12.51
C GLU A 143 -27.60 -18.25 13.35
N PRO A 144 -28.01 -18.02 14.62
CA PRO A 144 -28.52 -19.08 15.47
C PRO A 144 -29.71 -19.75 14.78
N GLY A 145 -29.71 -21.08 14.71
CA GLY A 145 -30.82 -21.83 14.15
C GLY A 145 -32.11 -21.53 14.94
N ARG A 146 -33.28 -21.62 14.29
CA ARG A 146 -34.57 -21.27 14.92
C ARG A 146 -34.78 -21.92 16.31
N ASN A 147 -34.26 -23.12 16.54
CA ASN A 147 -34.41 -23.84 17.80
C ASN A 147 -33.24 -23.67 18.79
N ASP A 148 -32.14 -23.03 18.39
CA ASP A 148 -30.95 -22.83 19.23
C ASP A 148 -31.22 -21.83 20.36
N PRO A 149 -30.45 -21.86 21.46
CA PRO A 149 -30.53 -20.86 22.51
C PRO A 149 -30.33 -19.46 21.93
N CYS A 150 -31.21 -18.52 22.30
CA CYS A 150 -31.12 -17.17 21.77
C CYS A 150 -29.93 -16.42 22.38
N PRO A 151 -29.07 -15.78 21.57
CA PRO A 151 -27.90 -15.04 22.06
C PRO A 151 -28.26 -13.82 22.93
N CYS A 152 -29.54 -13.43 22.98
CA CYS A 152 -30.09 -12.37 23.85
C CYS A 152 -30.00 -12.66 25.37
N GLY A 153 -29.53 -13.85 25.77
CA GLY A 153 -29.43 -14.25 27.19
C GLY A 153 -30.77 -14.58 27.85
N SER A 154 -31.88 -14.59 27.09
CA SER A 154 -33.23 -14.83 27.66
C SER A 154 -33.51 -16.29 28.07
N GLY A 155 -32.60 -17.22 27.76
CA GLY A 155 -32.81 -18.66 27.94
C GLY A 155 -33.86 -19.29 27.00
N LYS A 156 -34.46 -18.51 26.09
CA LYS A 156 -35.46 -18.99 25.12
C LYS A 156 -34.80 -19.44 23.82
N LYS A 157 -35.47 -20.30 23.05
CA LYS A 157 -35.07 -20.64 21.67
C LYS A 157 -35.12 -19.39 20.78
N TYR A 158 -34.22 -19.26 19.79
CA TYR A 158 -34.10 -18.08 18.92
C TYR A 158 -35.44 -17.67 18.30
N LYS A 159 -36.21 -18.63 17.75
CA LYS A 159 -37.55 -18.40 17.19
C LYS A 159 -38.61 -17.89 18.19
N LYS A 160 -38.31 -17.88 19.49
CA LYS A 160 -39.19 -17.41 20.58
C LYS A 160 -38.61 -16.18 21.33
N CYS A 161 -37.45 -15.64 20.93
CA CYS A 161 -36.87 -14.37 21.42
C CYS A 161 -36.62 -13.47 20.20
N CYS A 162 -35.36 -13.22 19.83
CA CYS A 162 -34.98 -12.27 18.79
C CYS A 162 -35.39 -12.68 17.37
N GLY A 163 -35.67 -13.96 17.12
CA GLY A 163 -36.17 -14.46 15.84
C GLY A 163 -37.69 -14.67 15.82
N ALA A 164 -38.42 -14.08 16.76
CA ALA A 164 -39.88 -14.09 16.78
C ALA A 164 -40.39 -12.95 15.89
N ASN A 165 -40.62 -13.27 14.61
CA ASN A 165 -41.57 -12.53 13.77
C ASN A 165 -42.96 -13.13 13.96
#